data_AF-A0AAF0MQJ8-F1
#
_entry.id   AF-A0AAF0MQJ8-F1
#
_cell.length_a   1.000
_cell.length_b   1.000
_cell.length_c   1.000
_cell.angle_alpha   90.00
_cell.angle_beta   90.00
_cell.angle_gamma   90.00
#
_symmetry.space_group_name_H-M   'P 1'
#
loop_
_entity.id
_entity.type
_entity.pdbx_description
1 polymer ?
#
loop_
_entity_poly.entity_id
_entity_poly.type
_entity_poly.pdbx_seq_one_letter_code
_entity_poly.pdbx_strand_id
1 'polypeptide(L)'
;MAFRECRTAEADVGMLYYLTGGAGTGGRIKAAPEDFVVTEVSSRPEPADNGRFTIATVTARNWETNRMIRLMSRQLGISRDRIGFAGTKDKRAVTTQLMSFLGSPDILGRLSLKDISISDVYTSNRGLKLGDLSGNDFRIRVSGCDMSEAEIEDSVSSVAAEIGTVGGFPNYYGVQRFGIVRPITHLVGEHLVRGDIEGAVRCYVCDPATNASKDDSAFGMREKLAAADDWGPLVGEIPEAMSFEKTMVMHMVDRPGDWVGAIAEMPVNLQMMFVHAYQSYLFNIMLSRRIAAGMPINRPAVGDIVIPLDPDGIPMHERPVRATDANIDLVDRQVRLGRAFVTGCLFGSASEFADGEMGEIERKVVEEQGLEPDNFIIPGLPHCSSEGGRREILCPVRDLSYEVSGNSYSLKFFLPKGNYATCLMREFMKSEITDY
;
A
#
# COMPACT_ATOMS: atom_id res chain seq x y z
N MET A 1 12.00 -19.86 13.52
CA MET A 1 10.75 -19.08 13.72
C MET A 1 9.60 -19.94 13.28
N ALA A 2 8.50 -19.92 14.01
CA ALA A 2 7.27 -20.58 13.58
C ALA A 2 6.47 -19.55 12.76
N PHE A 3 6.52 -19.62 11.42
CA PHE A 3 5.58 -18.87 10.59
C PHE A 3 4.24 -19.62 10.55
N ARG A 4 3.16 -18.93 10.17
CA ARG A 4 1.81 -19.51 10.14
C ARG A 4 1.17 -19.30 8.78
N GLU A 5 0.48 -20.31 8.28
CA GLU A 5 -0.29 -20.19 7.03
C GLU A 5 -1.46 -19.21 7.18
N CYS A 6 -1.67 -18.39 6.16
CA CYS A 6 -2.80 -17.48 6.05
C CYS A 6 -4.04 -18.24 5.58
N ARG A 7 -5.15 -18.07 6.30
CA ARG A 7 -6.43 -18.76 6.04
C ARG A 7 -7.58 -17.81 5.72
N THR A 8 -7.27 -16.54 5.51
CA THR A 8 -8.22 -15.49 5.17
C THR A 8 -8.11 -15.17 3.68
N ALA A 9 -8.99 -14.31 3.16
CA ALA A 9 -8.94 -13.88 1.77
C ALA A 9 -7.67 -13.07 1.40
N GLU A 10 -6.77 -12.77 2.35
CA GLU A 10 -5.44 -12.21 2.04
C GLU A 10 -4.57 -13.21 1.24
N ALA A 11 -4.84 -14.51 1.36
CA ALA A 11 -4.16 -15.53 0.58
C ALA A 11 -4.43 -15.37 -0.93
N ASP A 12 -5.61 -14.89 -1.32
CA ASP A 12 -5.99 -14.66 -2.72
C ASP A 12 -5.12 -13.58 -3.38
N VAL A 13 -4.57 -12.65 -2.58
CA VAL A 13 -3.63 -11.61 -3.06
C VAL A 13 -2.16 -11.96 -2.79
N GLY A 14 -1.89 -13.24 -2.57
CA GLY A 14 -0.54 -13.81 -2.45
C GLY A 14 0.13 -13.64 -1.09
N MET A 15 -0.60 -13.18 -0.07
CA MET A 15 -0.08 -13.06 1.31
C MET A 15 -0.30 -14.38 2.07
N LEU A 16 0.40 -15.44 1.64
CA LEU A 16 0.12 -16.82 2.05
C LEU A 16 0.57 -17.17 3.47
N TYR A 17 1.45 -16.38 4.08
CA TYR A 17 1.97 -16.65 5.42
C TYR A 17 2.02 -15.40 6.29
N TYR A 18 1.82 -15.59 7.60
CA TYR A 18 2.20 -14.69 8.67
C TYR A 18 3.63 -15.03 9.10
N LEU A 19 4.43 -14.01 9.37
CA LEU A 19 5.78 -14.23 9.91
C LEU A 19 5.74 -14.80 11.33
N THR A 20 4.72 -14.43 12.09
CA THR A 20 4.60 -14.72 13.52
C THR A 20 3.74 -15.95 13.82
N GLY A 21 4.15 -16.72 14.83
CA GLY A 21 3.52 -17.98 15.23
C GLY A 21 2.36 -17.81 16.20
N GLY A 22 2.31 -16.70 16.94
CA GLY A 22 1.26 -16.38 17.90
C GLY A 22 -0.17 -16.45 17.31
N ALA A 23 -1.15 -16.67 18.18
CA ALA A 23 -2.55 -16.67 17.77
C ALA A 23 -2.97 -15.33 17.16
N GLY A 24 -4.03 -15.33 16.34
CA GLY A 24 -4.66 -14.09 15.92
C GLY A 24 -5.55 -13.59 17.04
N THR A 25 -5.47 -12.31 17.38
CA THR A 25 -6.39 -11.72 18.36
C THR A 25 -7.81 -11.57 17.82
N GLY A 26 -7.99 -11.68 16.50
CA GLY A 26 -9.23 -11.26 15.86
C GLY A 26 -9.42 -9.75 16.02
N GLY A 27 -10.69 -9.36 16.16
CA GLY A 27 -11.08 -7.96 16.36
C GLY A 27 -10.87 -7.10 15.12
N ARG A 28 -11.10 -5.79 15.31
CA ARG A 28 -11.15 -4.81 14.22
C ARG A 28 -10.45 -3.51 14.57
N ILE A 29 -9.90 -2.85 13.56
CA ILE A 29 -9.39 -1.48 13.64
C ILE A 29 -10.33 -0.49 12.96
N LYS A 30 -10.06 0.80 13.14
CA LYS A 30 -10.83 1.91 12.54
C LYS A 30 -12.32 1.86 12.89
N ALA A 31 -12.74 1.26 14.01
CA ALA A 31 -14.15 1.28 14.43
C ALA A 31 -14.60 2.74 14.62
N ALA A 32 -13.79 3.52 15.34
CA ALA A 32 -13.80 4.98 15.39
C ALA A 32 -12.52 5.57 14.77
N PRO A 33 -12.52 6.84 14.30
CA PRO A 33 -11.30 7.51 13.83
C PRO A 33 -10.17 7.53 14.87
N GLU A 34 -10.50 7.60 16.15
CA GLU A 34 -9.56 7.63 17.28
C GLU A 34 -8.83 6.30 17.49
N ASP A 35 -9.35 5.21 16.94
CA ASP A 35 -8.69 3.90 16.98
C ASP A 35 -7.51 3.83 16.00
N PHE A 36 -7.36 4.83 15.12
CA PHE A 36 -6.29 4.88 14.15
C PHE A 36 -5.70 6.29 14.13
N VAL A 37 -4.66 6.50 14.95
CA VAL A 37 -3.96 7.77 15.06
C VAL A 37 -2.64 7.70 14.30
N VAL A 38 -2.40 8.69 13.44
CA VAL A 38 -1.19 8.79 12.62
C VAL A 38 -0.57 10.16 12.82
N THR A 39 0.68 10.20 13.27
CA THR A 39 1.46 11.43 13.42
C THR A 39 2.64 11.39 12.47
N GLU A 40 2.72 12.34 11.55
CA GLU A 40 3.80 12.44 10.58
C GLU A 40 5.13 12.83 11.24
N VAL A 41 6.20 12.11 10.90
CA VAL A 41 7.56 12.45 11.33
C VAL A 41 8.30 13.09 10.16
N SER A 42 8.27 14.42 10.13
CA SER A 42 8.83 15.24 9.04
C SER A 42 10.06 16.02 9.46
N SER A 43 10.97 16.23 8.50
CA SER A 43 12.06 17.19 8.64
C SER A 43 11.47 18.60 8.52
N ARG A 44 11.22 19.26 9.65
CA ARG A 44 10.63 20.60 9.69
C ARG A 44 11.52 21.60 8.93
N PRO A 45 10.97 22.39 7.98
CA PRO A 45 11.70 23.49 7.37
C PRO A 45 12.22 24.46 8.44
N GLU A 46 13.44 24.98 8.26
CA GLU A 46 14.04 25.93 9.20
C GLU A 46 13.17 27.20 9.33
N PRO A 47 12.90 27.68 10.55
CA PRO A 47 12.23 28.95 10.75
C PRO A 47 13.02 30.11 10.13
N ALA A 48 12.30 31.06 9.53
CA ALA A 48 12.86 32.27 8.97
C ALA A 48 11.95 33.45 9.24
N ASP A 49 12.53 34.56 9.71
CA ASP A 49 11.82 35.83 9.85
C ASP A 49 11.35 36.31 8.47
N ASN A 50 10.06 36.65 8.35
CA ASN A 50 9.44 37.05 7.08
C ASN A 50 9.56 36.01 5.95
N GLY A 51 9.62 34.72 6.31
CA GLY A 51 9.62 33.62 5.36
C GLY A 51 8.41 33.64 4.43
N ARG A 52 8.62 33.26 3.16
CA ARG A 52 7.57 33.24 2.12
C ARG A 52 6.43 32.26 2.41
N PHE A 53 6.70 31.21 3.17
CA PHE A 53 5.74 30.16 3.52
C PHE A 53 5.40 30.24 5.00
N THR A 54 4.11 30.07 5.30
CA THR A 54 3.65 29.75 6.65
C THR A 54 3.59 28.24 6.80
N ILE A 55 4.30 27.70 7.78
CA ILE A 55 4.28 26.29 8.15
C ILE A 55 3.36 26.12 9.36
N ALA A 56 2.56 25.06 9.36
CA ALA A 56 1.72 24.72 10.49
C ALA A 56 1.55 23.20 10.64
N THR A 57 1.40 22.76 11.89
CA THR A 57 0.94 21.42 12.22
C THR A 57 -0.58 21.38 12.08
N VAL A 58 -1.08 20.53 11.18
CA VAL A 58 -2.52 20.34 10.93
C VAL A 58 -2.93 18.98 11.46
N THR A 59 -3.87 18.98 12.40
CA THR A 59 -4.54 17.76 12.87
C THR A 59 -5.94 17.69 12.28
N ALA A 60 -6.28 16.57 11.68
CA ALA A 60 -7.58 16.36 11.04
C ALA A 60 -8.19 15.03 11.50
N ARG A 61 -9.51 15.02 11.69
CA ARG A 61 -10.27 13.84 12.10
C ARG A 61 -11.27 13.46 11.01
N ASN A 62 -11.15 12.25 10.49
CA ASN A 62 -12.04 11.69 9.46
C ASN A 62 -12.03 12.48 8.12
N TRP A 63 -10.86 12.95 7.68
CA TRP A 63 -10.71 13.80 6.50
C TRP A 63 -9.89 13.14 5.39
N GLU A 64 -10.39 13.23 4.16
CA GLU A 64 -9.60 12.91 2.97
C GLU A 64 -8.74 14.13 2.58
N THR A 65 -7.45 13.90 2.33
CA THR A 65 -6.44 14.96 2.16
C THR A 65 -6.77 15.91 0.99
N ASN A 66 -7.20 15.40 -0.18
CA ASN A 66 -7.49 16.25 -1.34
C ASN A 66 -8.74 17.12 -1.13
N ARG A 67 -9.76 16.59 -0.43
CA ARG A 67 -10.94 17.35 -0.01
C ARG A 67 -10.54 18.45 0.97
N MET A 68 -9.68 18.14 1.94
CA MET A 68 -9.14 19.13 2.89
C MET A 68 -8.42 20.27 2.16
N ILE A 69 -7.45 19.95 1.29
CA ILE A 69 -6.69 20.93 0.50
C ILE A 69 -7.62 21.80 -0.35
N ARG A 70 -8.62 21.20 -1.00
CA ARG A 70 -9.60 21.91 -1.82
C ARG A 70 -10.39 22.95 -1.01
N LEU A 71 -10.83 22.61 0.20
CA LEU A 71 -11.59 23.52 1.04
C LEU A 71 -10.72 24.59 1.68
N MET A 72 -9.51 24.23 2.15
CA MET A 72 -8.52 25.18 2.65
C MET A 72 -8.16 26.22 1.58
N SER A 73 -7.84 25.78 0.36
CA SER A 73 -7.56 26.66 -0.79
C SER A 73 -8.67 27.69 -1.02
N ARG A 74 -9.94 27.26 -0.95
CA ARG A 74 -11.10 28.15 -1.11
C ARG A 74 -11.24 29.17 0.01
N GLN A 75 -11.11 28.76 1.28
CA GLN A 75 -11.23 29.68 2.41
C GLN A 75 -10.05 30.67 2.50
N LEU A 76 -8.85 30.22 2.12
CA LEU A 76 -7.64 31.05 2.11
C LEU A 76 -7.56 32.00 0.91
N GLY A 77 -8.21 31.66 -0.21
CA GLY A 77 -8.11 32.42 -1.46
C GLY A 77 -6.79 32.19 -2.21
N ILE A 78 -6.18 31.01 -2.06
CA ILE A 78 -4.91 30.62 -2.72
C ILE A 78 -5.12 29.36 -3.58
N SER A 79 -4.32 29.17 -4.63
CA SER A 79 -4.34 27.92 -5.42
C SER A 79 -3.97 26.70 -4.55
N ARG A 80 -4.46 25.51 -4.94
CA ARG A 80 -4.09 24.24 -4.29
C ARG A 80 -2.59 23.99 -4.32
N ASP A 81 -1.91 24.37 -5.42
CA ASP A 81 -0.45 24.21 -5.58
C ASP A 81 0.37 25.08 -4.63
N ARG A 82 -0.29 26.03 -3.94
CA ARG A 82 0.31 26.87 -2.90
C ARG A 82 0.14 26.28 -1.50
N ILE A 83 -0.40 25.07 -1.39
CA ILE A 83 -0.53 24.27 -0.18
C ILE A 83 0.35 23.03 -0.35
N GLY A 84 1.49 23.02 0.32
CA GLY A 84 2.44 21.91 0.34
C GLY A 84 2.24 20.98 1.53
N PHE A 85 2.50 19.70 1.33
CA PHE A 85 2.42 18.63 2.33
C PHE A 85 3.30 17.45 1.89
N ALA A 86 3.73 16.60 2.82
CA ALA A 86 4.70 15.54 2.52
C ALA A 86 4.07 14.24 2.02
N GLY A 87 2.81 13.95 2.36
CA GLY A 87 2.06 12.81 1.83
C GLY A 87 0.63 12.77 2.31
N THR A 88 -0.22 12.02 1.60
CA THR A 88 -1.61 11.78 2.01
C THR A 88 -1.67 10.90 3.25
N LYS A 89 -2.76 11.01 4.01
CA LYS A 89 -3.01 10.21 5.23
C LYS A 89 -4.33 9.48 5.13
N ASP A 90 -4.52 8.47 5.99
CA ASP A 90 -5.75 7.70 6.08
C ASP A 90 -6.97 8.60 6.34
N LYS A 91 -8.03 8.43 5.54
CA LYS A 91 -9.28 9.18 5.73
C LYS A 91 -9.92 8.86 7.06
N ARG A 92 -10.08 7.57 7.40
CA ARG A 92 -10.79 7.11 8.61
C ARG A 92 -9.80 7.00 9.78
N ALA A 93 -9.26 8.14 10.18
CA ALA A 93 -8.22 8.26 11.19
C ALA A 93 -8.22 9.65 11.85
N VAL A 94 -7.47 9.79 12.94
CA VAL A 94 -6.99 11.09 13.43
C VAL A 94 -5.55 11.26 12.94
N THR A 95 -5.32 12.24 12.08
CA THR A 95 -4.04 12.41 11.40
C THR A 95 -3.43 13.77 11.74
N THR A 96 -2.17 13.80 12.14
CA THR A 96 -1.40 15.02 12.37
C THR A 96 -0.26 15.08 11.37
N GLN A 97 -0.18 16.15 10.58
CA GLN A 97 0.85 16.33 9.55
C GLN A 97 1.31 17.78 9.44
N LEU A 98 2.53 17.98 8.94
CA LEU A 98 3.02 19.33 8.65
C LEU A 98 2.47 19.80 7.29
N MET A 99 2.02 21.04 7.21
CA MET A 99 1.58 21.66 5.97
C MET A 99 2.22 23.03 5.80
N SER A 100 2.48 23.41 4.55
CA SER A 100 3.01 24.72 4.19
C SER A 100 2.02 25.49 3.33
N PHE A 101 1.81 26.76 3.62
CA PHE A 101 0.89 27.64 2.92
C PHE A 101 1.66 28.85 2.41
N LEU A 102 1.49 29.22 1.14
CA LEU A 102 2.11 30.43 0.61
C LEU A 102 1.44 31.69 1.16
N GLY A 103 2.17 32.51 1.90
CA GLY A 103 1.67 33.77 2.47
C GLY A 103 1.99 33.94 3.96
N SER A 104 1.53 35.05 4.54
CA SER A 104 1.73 35.37 5.96
C SER A 104 0.86 34.50 6.87
N PRO A 105 1.25 34.31 8.14
CA PRO A 105 0.49 33.48 9.08
C PRO A 105 -0.97 33.89 9.26
N ASP A 106 -1.29 35.18 9.07
CA ASP A 106 -2.64 35.74 9.21
C ASP A 106 -3.68 35.06 8.30
N ILE A 107 -3.26 34.49 7.17
CA ILE A 107 -4.18 33.78 6.27
C ILE A 107 -4.83 32.59 6.97
N LEU A 108 -4.12 31.93 7.89
CA LEU A 108 -4.63 30.74 8.60
C LEU A 108 -5.76 31.09 9.57
N GLY A 109 -5.85 32.35 10.02
CA GLY A 109 -6.99 32.82 10.83
C GLY A 109 -8.34 32.75 10.12
N ARG A 110 -8.35 32.62 8.79
CA ARG A 110 -9.57 32.42 7.98
C ARG A 110 -10.03 30.97 7.92
N LEU A 111 -9.19 30.02 8.34
CA LEU A 111 -9.52 28.60 8.29
C LEU A 111 -10.46 28.27 9.44
N SER A 112 -11.68 27.90 9.07
CA SER A 112 -12.67 27.34 9.98
C SER A 112 -13.32 26.15 9.30
N LEU A 113 -12.75 24.98 9.58
CA LEU A 113 -13.23 23.69 9.08
C LEU A 113 -13.49 22.78 10.28
N LYS A 114 -14.65 22.15 10.28
CA LYS A 114 -15.02 21.18 11.32
C LYS A 114 -14.00 20.04 11.35
N ASP A 115 -13.67 19.57 12.56
CA ASP A 115 -12.78 18.41 12.78
C ASP A 115 -11.32 18.63 12.28
N ILE A 116 -10.90 19.90 12.13
CA ILE A 116 -9.53 20.29 11.80
C ILE A 116 -9.03 21.29 12.84
N SER A 117 -7.82 21.09 13.34
CA SER A 117 -7.11 22.03 14.21
C SER A 117 -5.73 22.36 13.63
N ILE A 118 -5.26 23.57 13.90
CA ILE A 118 -3.99 24.11 13.43
C ILE A 118 -3.18 24.54 14.65
N SER A 119 -1.90 24.19 14.66
CA SER A 119 -0.96 24.46 15.77
C SER A 119 0.46 24.66 15.21
N ASP A 120 1.42 25.01 16.08
CA ASP A 120 2.84 25.23 15.75
C ASP A 120 3.07 26.09 14.50
N VAL A 121 2.43 27.26 14.43
CA VAL A 121 2.51 28.12 13.25
C VAL A 121 3.81 28.93 13.27
N TYR A 122 4.58 28.90 12.18
CA TYR A 122 5.79 29.71 12.00
C TYR A 122 6.06 29.98 10.51
N THR A 123 7.00 30.87 10.19
CA THR A 123 7.37 31.19 8.81
C THR A 123 8.66 30.51 8.38
N SER A 124 8.79 30.14 7.11
CA SER A 124 10.00 29.55 6.52
C SER A 124 10.20 30.02 5.07
N ASN A 125 11.45 29.96 4.60
CA ASN A 125 11.79 30.23 3.20
C ASN A 125 11.49 29.03 2.27
N ARG A 126 11.32 27.84 2.83
CA ARG A 126 11.04 26.60 2.09
C ARG A 126 9.65 26.07 2.44
N GLY A 127 8.86 25.77 1.41
CA GLY A 127 7.61 25.02 1.54
C GLY A 127 7.85 23.50 1.53
N LEU A 128 6.86 22.75 1.99
CA LEU A 128 6.88 21.29 1.97
C LEU A 128 6.58 20.75 0.57
N LYS A 129 7.22 19.64 0.23
CA LYS A 129 7.00 18.88 -1.00
C LYS A 129 6.65 17.43 -0.66
N LEU A 130 6.04 16.74 -1.61
CA LEU A 130 5.80 15.30 -1.50
C LEU A 130 7.13 14.57 -1.23
N GLY A 131 7.12 13.68 -0.24
CA GLY A 131 8.30 12.94 0.19
C GLY A 131 9.12 13.58 1.30
N ASP A 132 8.80 14.82 1.74
CA ASP A 132 9.46 15.55 2.85
C ASP A 132 9.11 14.99 4.26
N LEU A 133 8.92 13.68 4.36
CA LEU A 133 8.75 12.94 5.60
C LEU A 133 9.73 11.77 5.69
N SER A 134 10.07 11.37 6.91
CA SER A 134 10.82 10.15 7.18
C SER A 134 9.90 8.94 7.34
N GLY A 135 8.70 9.15 7.89
CA GLY A 135 7.75 8.10 8.23
C GLY A 135 6.60 8.62 9.06
N ASN A 136 5.91 7.72 9.75
CA ASN A 136 4.79 8.07 10.62
C ASN A 136 4.84 7.26 11.91
N ASP A 137 4.53 7.93 13.02
CA ASP A 137 4.20 7.30 14.29
C ASP A 137 2.72 6.91 14.26
N PHE A 138 2.46 5.66 14.60
CA PHE A 138 1.12 5.10 14.68
C PHE A 138 0.76 4.83 16.14
N ARG A 139 -0.50 5.11 16.47
CA ARG A 139 -1.18 4.52 17.63
C ARG A 139 -2.48 3.90 17.13
N ILE A 140 -2.53 2.58 17.13
CA ILE A 140 -3.68 1.84 16.59
C ILE A 140 -4.30 1.01 17.71
N ARG A 141 -5.61 1.16 17.90
CA ARG A 141 -6.40 0.36 18.81
C ARG A 141 -7.14 -0.73 18.03
N VAL A 142 -6.98 -1.96 18.48
CA VAL A 142 -7.80 -3.10 18.06
C VAL A 142 -8.88 -3.30 19.12
N SER A 143 -10.12 -3.42 18.67
CA SER A 143 -11.30 -3.56 19.53
C SER A 143 -12.08 -4.82 19.17
N GLY A 144 -12.78 -5.39 20.16
CA GLY A 144 -13.62 -6.57 19.95
C GLY A 144 -12.81 -7.81 19.62
N CYS A 145 -11.69 -8.03 20.30
CA CYS A 145 -10.90 -9.25 20.15
C CYS A 145 -11.72 -10.47 20.60
N ASP A 146 -11.55 -11.60 19.89
CA ASP A 146 -12.31 -12.82 20.10
C ASP A 146 -11.68 -13.74 21.16
N MET A 147 -11.10 -13.14 22.20
CA MET A 147 -10.30 -13.82 23.22
C MET A 147 -10.42 -13.11 24.58
N SER A 148 -10.08 -13.79 25.67
CA SER A 148 -9.99 -13.17 27.00
C SER A 148 -8.78 -12.23 27.10
N GLU A 149 -8.81 -11.30 28.06
CA GLU A 149 -7.73 -10.33 28.27
C GLU A 149 -6.35 -10.98 28.48
N ALA A 150 -6.30 -12.10 29.22
CA ALA A 150 -5.06 -12.85 29.43
C ALA A 150 -4.55 -13.50 28.13
N GLU A 151 -5.44 -14.06 27.32
CA GLU A 151 -5.07 -14.63 26.02
C GLU A 151 -4.62 -13.56 25.02
N ILE A 152 -5.21 -12.36 25.07
CA ILE A 152 -4.76 -11.21 24.28
C ILE A 152 -3.34 -10.82 24.70
N GLU A 153 -3.07 -10.70 26.00
CA GLU A 153 -1.73 -10.38 26.52
C GLU A 153 -0.69 -11.42 26.07
N ASP A 154 -0.98 -12.70 26.22
CA ASP A 154 -0.09 -13.78 25.79
C ASP A 154 0.17 -13.72 24.27
N SER A 155 -0.87 -13.49 23.48
CA SER A 155 -0.74 -13.43 22.02
C SER A 155 0.03 -12.20 21.55
N VAL A 156 -0.35 -11.01 22.03
CA VAL A 156 0.27 -9.73 21.65
C VAL A 156 1.73 -9.68 22.10
N SER A 157 2.03 -10.14 23.32
CA SER A 157 3.40 -10.20 23.84
C SER A 157 4.29 -11.13 23.00
N SER A 158 3.80 -12.33 22.65
CA SER A 158 4.51 -13.27 21.77
C SER A 158 4.79 -12.67 20.40
N VAL A 159 3.76 -12.13 19.74
CA VAL A 159 3.90 -11.51 18.40
C VAL A 159 4.86 -10.33 18.46
N ALA A 160 4.75 -9.45 19.46
CA ALA A 160 5.65 -8.31 19.62
C ALA A 160 7.11 -8.74 19.84
N ALA A 161 7.35 -9.81 20.61
CA ALA A 161 8.69 -10.36 20.82
C ALA A 161 9.28 -10.96 19.52
N GLU A 162 8.47 -11.65 18.73
CA GLU A 162 8.89 -12.19 17.43
C GLU A 162 9.24 -11.06 16.45
N ILE A 163 8.38 -10.05 16.31
CA ILE A 163 8.63 -8.86 15.48
C ILE A 163 9.87 -8.10 15.95
N GLY A 164 10.05 -7.94 17.27
CA GLY A 164 11.23 -7.30 17.86
C GLY A 164 12.53 -8.08 17.59
N THR A 165 12.47 -9.41 17.61
CA THR A 165 13.62 -10.28 17.29
C THR A 165 14.03 -10.16 15.82
N VAL A 166 13.05 -10.08 14.93
CA VAL A 166 13.30 -9.88 13.49
C VAL A 166 13.76 -8.45 13.22
N GLY A 167 13.24 -7.47 13.96
CA GLY A 167 13.40 -6.04 13.72
C GLY A 167 12.39 -5.47 12.71
N GLY A 168 11.32 -6.20 12.41
CA GLY A 168 10.34 -5.79 11.40
C GLY A 168 9.33 -6.89 11.03
N PHE A 169 8.57 -6.66 9.96
CA PHE A 169 7.57 -7.58 9.42
C PHE A 169 7.69 -7.69 7.88
N PRO A 170 7.09 -8.71 7.24
CA PRO A 170 7.18 -8.87 5.79
C PRO A 170 6.53 -7.67 5.07
N ASN A 171 7.25 -7.05 4.13
CA ASN A 171 6.80 -5.86 3.42
C ASN A 171 5.88 -6.18 2.24
N TYR A 172 4.82 -6.96 2.49
CA TYR A 172 3.79 -7.27 1.51
C TYR A 172 3.11 -6.00 0.98
N TYR A 173 2.63 -6.07 -0.25
CA TYR A 173 1.56 -5.18 -0.70
C TYR A 173 0.26 -5.62 -0.05
N GLY A 174 -0.31 -4.75 0.78
CA GLY A 174 -1.60 -5.01 1.43
C GLY A 174 -2.78 -4.95 0.45
N VAL A 175 -3.94 -5.42 0.92
CA VAL A 175 -5.18 -5.53 0.14
C VAL A 175 -5.65 -4.23 -0.50
N GLN A 176 -5.30 -3.08 0.09
CA GLN A 176 -5.60 -1.76 -0.47
C GLN A 176 -4.99 -1.57 -1.87
N ARG A 177 -3.87 -2.24 -2.18
CA ARG A 177 -3.24 -2.24 -3.51
C ARG A 177 -4.10 -2.95 -4.55
N PHE A 178 -4.86 -3.94 -4.11
CA PHE A 178 -5.68 -4.81 -4.95
C PHE A 178 -7.13 -4.32 -5.05
N GLY A 179 -7.57 -3.54 -4.06
CA GLY A 179 -8.94 -3.07 -3.86
C GLY A 179 -9.56 -3.75 -2.65
N ILE A 180 -9.99 -2.98 -1.64
CA ILE A 180 -10.48 -3.53 -0.37
C ILE A 180 -11.79 -4.31 -0.55
N VAL A 181 -12.76 -3.70 -1.25
CA VAL A 181 -14.10 -4.30 -1.46
C VAL A 181 -14.05 -5.34 -2.57
N ARG A 182 -13.27 -5.06 -3.61
CA ARG A 182 -13.14 -5.88 -4.81
C ARG A 182 -11.65 -5.95 -5.16
N PRO A 183 -10.92 -6.99 -4.69
CA PRO A 183 -9.49 -7.15 -4.95
C PRO A 183 -9.25 -7.61 -6.39
N ILE A 184 -9.61 -6.78 -7.37
CA ILE A 184 -9.64 -7.15 -8.80
C ILE A 184 -8.42 -6.63 -9.58
N THR A 185 -7.69 -5.64 -9.06
CA THR A 185 -6.75 -4.88 -9.91
C THR A 185 -5.60 -5.73 -10.44
N HIS A 186 -5.17 -6.74 -9.67
CA HIS A 186 -4.16 -7.70 -10.12
C HIS A 186 -4.69 -8.69 -11.15
N LEU A 187 -5.98 -9.06 -11.08
CA LEU A 187 -6.63 -9.94 -12.05
C LEU A 187 -6.77 -9.23 -13.41
N VAL A 188 -7.17 -7.95 -13.41
CA VAL A 188 -7.15 -7.11 -14.62
C VAL A 188 -5.72 -6.98 -15.15
N GLY A 189 -4.75 -6.78 -14.26
CA GLY A 189 -3.34 -6.71 -14.61
C GLY A 189 -2.81 -8.00 -15.26
N GLU A 190 -3.25 -9.15 -14.76
CA GLU A 190 -2.91 -10.45 -15.33
C GLU A 190 -3.41 -10.58 -16.76
N HIS A 191 -4.69 -10.27 -17.01
CA HIS A 191 -5.26 -10.28 -18.36
C HIS A 191 -4.48 -9.36 -19.32
N LEU A 192 -4.14 -8.14 -18.86
CA LEU A 192 -3.35 -7.20 -19.65
C LEU A 192 -1.97 -7.77 -20.01
N VAL A 193 -1.25 -8.32 -19.04
CA VAL A 193 0.08 -8.90 -19.22
C VAL A 193 0.03 -10.12 -20.16
N ARG A 194 -1.04 -10.91 -20.11
CA ARG A 194 -1.26 -12.04 -21.02
C ARG A 194 -1.71 -11.62 -22.43
N GLY A 195 -1.91 -10.33 -22.68
CA GLY A 195 -2.41 -9.81 -23.96
C GLY A 195 -3.91 -10.01 -24.19
N ASP A 196 -4.64 -10.45 -23.16
CA ASP A 196 -6.08 -10.66 -23.18
C ASP A 196 -6.81 -9.36 -22.78
N ILE A 197 -6.81 -8.39 -23.69
CA ILE A 197 -7.40 -7.06 -23.42
C ILE A 197 -8.92 -7.16 -23.26
N GLU A 198 -9.58 -8.05 -23.99
CA GLU A 198 -11.02 -8.31 -23.81
C GLU A 198 -11.30 -8.85 -22.40
N GLY A 199 -10.55 -9.87 -21.96
CA GLY A 199 -10.65 -10.41 -20.61
C GLY A 199 -10.38 -9.36 -19.54
N ALA A 200 -9.42 -8.45 -19.77
CA ALA A 200 -9.15 -7.34 -18.84
C ALA A 200 -10.37 -6.41 -18.68
N VAL A 201 -11.00 -6.01 -19.80
CA VAL A 201 -12.22 -5.18 -19.79
C VAL A 201 -13.35 -5.92 -19.09
N ARG A 202 -13.61 -7.18 -19.46
CA ARG A 202 -14.67 -7.99 -18.86
C ARG A 202 -14.42 -8.24 -17.37
N CYS A 203 -13.19 -8.53 -16.96
CA CYS A 203 -12.81 -8.69 -15.56
C CYS A 203 -13.13 -7.43 -14.75
N TYR A 204 -12.76 -6.24 -15.24
CA TYR A 204 -13.04 -5.00 -14.52
C TYR A 204 -14.54 -4.66 -14.48
N VAL A 205 -15.25 -4.83 -15.59
CA VAL A 205 -16.66 -4.43 -15.75
C VAL A 205 -17.62 -5.43 -15.11
N CYS A 206 -17.39 -6.73 -15.30
CA CYS A 206 -18.37 -7.79 -15.07
C CYS A 206 -18.12 -8.62 -13.81
N ASP A 207 -16.91 -8.61 -13.23
CA ASP A 207 -16.64 -9.45 -12.06
C ASP A 207 -17.31 -8.88 -10.80
N PRO A 208 -18.28 -9.60 -10.20
CA PRO A 208 -19.02 -9.12 -9.04
C PRO A 208 -18.18 -9.06 -7.74
N ALA A 209 -16.97 -9.64 -7.73
CA ALA A 209 -16.12 -9.93 -6.58
C ALA A 209 -16.76 -10.88 -5.55
N THR A 210 -15.94 -11.75 -4.95
CA THR A 210 -16.37 -12.74 -3.95
C THR A 210 -16.83 -12.11 -2.63
N ASN A 211 -16.31 -10.93 -2.26
CA ASN A 211 -16.52 -10.28 -0.96
C ASN A 211 -17.48 -9.07 -1.00
N ALA A 212 -18.07 -8.76 -2.15
CA ALA A 212 -19.09 -7.71 -2.23
C ALA A 212 -20.40 -8.19 -1.60
N SER A 213 -21.06 -7.32 -0.84
CA SER A 213 -22.40 -7.61 -0.32
C SER A 213 -23.35 -7.90 -1.50
N LYS A 214 -24.04 -9.05 -1.48
CA LYS A 214 -25.02 -9.42 -2.51
C LYS A 214 -26.19 -8.43 -2.63
N ASP A 215 -26.38 -7.58 -1.62
CA ASP A 215 -27.40 -6.53 -1.60
C ASP A 215 -26.97 -5.23 -2.32
N ASP A 216 -25.80 -5.20 -2.97
CA ASP A 216 -25.33 -4.05 -3.73
C ASP A 216 -25.92 -4.03 -5.15
N SER A 217 -26.56 -2.93 -5.52
CA SER A 217 -26.99 -2.64 -6.90
C SER A 217 -25.87 -2.84 -7.94
N ALA A 218 -24.61 -2.60 -7.56
CA ALA A 218 -23.46 -2.83 -8.43
C ALA A 218 -23.19 -4.34 -8.63
N PHE A 219 -23.42 -5.18 -7.62
CA PHE A 219 -23.24 -6.63 -7.72
C PHE A 219 -24.17 -7.23 -8.78
N GLY A 220 -25.47 -6.97 -8.67
CA GLY A 220 -26.45 -7.47 -9.64
C GLY A 220 -26.27 -6.89 -11.04
N MET A 221 -25.80 -5.64 -11.14
CA MET A 221 -25.49 -5.03 -12.45
C MET A 221 -24.31 -5.73 -13.14
N ARG A 222 -23.30 -6.15 -12.37
CA ARG A 222 -22.14 -6.87 -12.90
C ARG A 222 -22.52 -8.26 -13.41
N GLU A 223 -23.38 -8.98 -12.70
CA GLU A 223 -23.94 -10.25 -13.18
C GLU A 223 -24.73 -10.08 -14.49
N LYS A 224 -25.56 -9.03 -14.59
CA LYS A 224 -26.25 -8.70 -15.84
C LYS A 224 -25.29 -8.42 -16.98
N LEU A 225 -24.25 -7.61 -16.74
CA LEU A 225 -23.22 -7.29 -17.74
C LEU A 225 -22.41 -8.53 -18.14
N ALA A 226 -22.14 -9.44 -17.20
CA ALA A 226 -21.45 -10.70 -17.46
C ALA A 226 -22.26 -11.64 -18.37
N ALA A 227 -23.59 -11.69 -18.16
CA ALA A 227 -24.50 -12.55 -18.91
C ALA A 227 -24.95 -11.98 -20.26
N ALA A 228 -24.66 -10.70 -20.54
CA ALA A 228 -25.11 -10.02 -21.74
C ALA A 228 -24.05 -10.04 -22.85
N ASP A 229 -24.49 -10.40 -24.06
CA ASP A 229 -23.68 -10.28 -25.28
C ASP A 229 -23.70 -8.85 -25.86
N ASP A 230 -24.77 -8.09 -25.60
CA ASP A 230 -24.93 -6.68 -25.98
C ASP A 230 -25.17 -5.82 -24.73
N TRP A 231 -24.26 -4.89 -24.48
CA TRP A 231 -24.35 -3.97 -23.35
C TRP A 231 -25.15 -2.70 -23.65
N GLY A 232 -25.52 -2.43 -24.90
CA GLY A 232 -26.26 -1.22 -25.31
C GLY A 232 -27.52 -0.96 -24.48
N PRO A 233 -28.42 -1.95 -24.33
CA PRO A 233 -29.63 -1.79 -23.51
C PRO A 233 -29.35 -1.54 -22.02
N LEU A 234 -28.20 -1.99 -21.53
CA LEU A 234 -27.84 -1.96 -20.11
C LEU A 234 -27.19 -0.63 -19.67
N VAL A 235 -26.69 0.20 -20.59
CA VAL A 235 -25.99 1.47 -20.29
C VAL A 235 -26.78 2.36 -19.33
N GLY A 236 -28.10 2.43 -19.53
CA GLY A 236 -29.00 3.25 -18.71
C GLY A 236 -29.25 2.70 -17.30
N GLU A 237 -29.04 1.40 -17.09
CA GLU A 237 -29.22 0.72 -15.80
C GLU A 237 -27.97 0.77 -14.91
N ILE A 238 -26.79 1.08 -15.47
CA ILE A 238 -25.53 1.08 -14.72
C ILE A 238 -25.55 2.16 -13.62
N PRO A 239 -25.38 1.77 -12.33
CA PRO A 239 -25.37 2.70 -11.21
C PRO A 239 -24.26 3.77 -11.33
N GLU A 240 -24.50 4.97 -10.79
CA GLU A 240 -23.50 6.06 -10.79
C GLU A 240 -22.20 5.70 -10.05
N ALA A 241 -22.29 4.79 -9.08
CA ALA A 241 -21.13 4.28 -8.34
C ALA A 241 -20.15 3.47 -9.23
N MET A 242 -20.62 2.98 -10.38
CA MET A 242 -19.85 2.23 -11.39
C MET A 242 -19.40 3.15 -12.53
N SER A 243 -18.91 4.35 -12.21
CA SER A 243 -18.65 5.38 -13.23
C SER A 243 -17.59 4.97 -14.25
N PHE A 244 -16.52 4.31 -13.82
CA PHE A 244 -15.48 3.83 -14.73
C PHE A 244 -15.97 2.67 -15.59
N GLU A 245 -16.68 1.71 -14.99
CA GLU A 245 -17.28 0.60 -15.74
C GLU A 245 -18.29 1.13 -16.77
N LYS A 246 -19.11 2.12 -16.40
CA LYS A 246 -20.05 2.78 -17.31
C LYS A 246 -19.34 3.43 -18.50
N THR A 247 -18.24 4.13 -18.25
CA THR A 247 -17.43 4.73 -19.33
C THR A 247 -16.91 3.67 -20.29
N MET A 248 -16.37 2.56 -19.78
CA MET A 248 -15.89 1.45 -20.62
C MET A 248 -17.02 0.81 -21.42
N VAL A 249 -18.18 0.58 -20.79
CA VAL A 249 -19.35 0.00 -21.45
C VAL A 249 -19.85 0.93 -22.58
N MET A 250 -19.94 2.24 -22.33
CA MET A 250 -20.32 3.20 -23.36
C MET A 250 -19.34 3.19 -24.54
N HIS A 251 -18.04 3.16 -24.28
CA HIS A 251 -17.03 3.05 -25.33
C HIS A 251 -17.22 1.79 -26.18
N MET A 252 -17.48 0.64 -25.54
CA MET A 252 -17.69 -0.62 -26.26
C MET A 252 -18.97 -0.65 -27.09
N VAL A 253 -20.02 0.07 -26.67
CA VAL A 253 -21.25 0.24 -27.45
C VAL A 253 -21.01 1.13 -28.67
N ASP A 254 -20.27 2.22 -28.51
CA ASP A 254 -19.96 3.15 -29.59
C ASP A 254 -18.91 2.60 -30.58
N ARG A 255 -17.95 1.81 -30.08
CA ARG A 255 -16.83 1.22 -30.83
C ARG A 255 -16.64 -0.26 -30.52
N PRO A 256 -17.51 -1.15 -31.02
CA PRO A 256 -17.39 -2.59 -30.80
C PRO A 256 -16.02 -3.13 -31.24
N GLY A 257 -15.37 -3.89 -30.38
CA GLY A 257 -14.05 -4.49 -30.62
C GLY A 257 -12.84 -3.61 -30.25
N ASP A 258 -13.04 -2.33 -29.91
CA ASP A 258 -11.95 -1.44 -29.46
C ASP A 258 -11.70 -1.58 -27.94
N TRP A 259 -11.29 -2.78 -27.51
CA TRP A 259 -11.03 -3.09 -26.10
C TRP A 259 -9.88 -2.27 -25.50
N VAL A 260 -8.86 -1.97 -26.32
CA VAL A 260 -7.75 -1.08 -25.92
C VAL A 260 -8.28 0.32 -25.63
N GLY A 261 -9.11 0.87 -26.51
CA GLY A 261 -9.76 2.15 -26.31
C GLY A 261 -10.62 2.19 -25.05
N ALA A 262 -11.35 1.11 -24.74
CA ALA A 262 -12.16 1.05 -23.52
C ALA A 262 -11.31 1.20 -22.25
N ILE A 263 -10.12 0.58 -22.20
CA ILE A 263 -9.18 0.78 -21.08
C ILE A 263 -8.60 2.19 -21.08
N ALA A 264 -8.30 2.73 -22.26
CA ALA A 264 -7.72 4.05 -22.45
C ALA A 264 -8.62 5.20 -21.96
N GLU A 265 -9.94 4.99 -21.86
CA GLU A 265 -10.88 5.96 -21.29
C GLU A 265 -10.69 6.22 -19.79
N MET A 266 -10.07 5.28 -19.07
CA MET A 266 -9.78 5.46 -17.64
C MET A 266 -8.62 6.44 -17.41
N PRO A 267 -8.46 7.04 -16.21
CA PRO A 267 -7.27 7.83 -15.91
C PRO A 267 -5.99 7.00 -16.05
N VAL A 268 -4.94 7.58 -16.66
CA VAL A 268 -3.64 6.93 -16.92
C VAL A 268 -3.07 6.23 -15.68
N ASN A 269 -3.19 6.85 -14.50
CA ASN A 269 -2.72 6.26 -13.25
C ASN A 269 -3.45 4.97 -12.87
N LEU A 270 -4.76 4.87 -13.16
CA LEU A 270 -5.54 3.65 -12.93
C LEU A 270 -5.15 2.56 -13.92
N GLN A 271 -4.90 2.94 -15.19
CA GLN A 271 -4.44 2.00 -16.21
C GLN A 271 -3.09 1.36 -15.81
N MET A 272 -2.10 2.18 -15.40
CA MET A 272 -0.81 1.69 -14.90
C MET A 272 -0.94 0.83 -13.64
N MET A 273 -1.93 1.15 -12.78
CA MET A 273 -2.14 0.45 -11.52
C MET A 273 -2.43 -1.05 -11.72
N PHE A 274 -3.10 -1.45 -12.81
CA PHE A 274 -3.43 -2.86 -13.05
C PHE A 274 -2.17 -3.71 -13.22
N VAL A 275 -1.27 -3.34 -14.13
CA VAL A 275 -0.01 -4.05 -14.35
C VAL A 275 0.83 -4.05 -13.07
N HIS A 276 0.94 -2.91 -12.40
CA HIS A 276 1.67 -2.83 -11.13
C HIS A 276 1.04 -3.65 -9.99
N ALA A 277 -0.28 -3.84 -9.99
CA ALA A 277 -0.95 -4.71 -9.03
C ALA A 277 -0.62 -6.17 -9.32
N TYR A 278 -0.54 -6.61 -10.57
CA TYR A 278 -0.09 -7.96 -10.89
C TYR A 278 1.38 -8.21 -10.47
N GLN A 279 2.27 -7.23 -10.69
CA GLN A 279 3.64 -7.29 -10.14
C GLN A 279 3.66 -7.41 -8.61
N SER A 280 2.76 -6.67 -7.94
CA SER A 280 2.60 -6.70 -6.48
C SER A 280 2.14 -8.08 -5.99
N TYR A 281 1.24 -8.72 -6.73
CA TYR A 281 0.77 -10.08 -6.45
C TYR A 281 1.91 -11.11 -6.58
N LEU A 282 2.66 -11.08 -7.68
CA LEU A 282 3.81 -11.98 -7.87
C LEU A 282 4.87 -11.79 -6.76
N PHE A 283 5.16 -10.53 -6.40
CA PHE A 283 6.06 -10.22 -5.29
C PHE A 283 5.57 -10.81 -3.96
N ASN A 284 4.27 -10.69 -3.65
CA ASN A 284 3.68 -11.26 -2.44
C ASN A 284 3.86 -12.79 -2.41
N ILE A 285 3.64 -13.48 -3.54
CA ILE A 285 3.87 -14.93 -3.65
C ILE A 285 5.35 -15.28 -3.43
N MET A 286 6.28 -14.55 -4.05
CA MET A 286 7.72 -14.77 -3.88
C MET A 286 8.17 -14.59 -2.43
N LEU A 287 7.69 -13.53 -1.77
CA LEU A 287 7.97 -13.28 -0.35
C LEU A 287 7.39 -14.37 0.55
N SER A 288 6.16 -14.80 0.27
CA SER A 288 5.52 -15.92 0.95
C SER A 288 6.34 -17.21 0.84
N ARG A 289 6.86 -17.52 -0.35
CA ARG A 289 7.69 -18.72 -0.57
C ARG A 289 9.04 -18.62 0.12
N ARG A 290 9.64 -17.44 0.18
CA ARG A 290 10.86 -17.20 0.98
C ARG A 290 10.65 -17.53 2.45
N ILE A 291 9.52 -17.08 3.01
CA ILE A 291 9.14 -17.39 4.40
C ILE A 291 8.94 -18.89 4.58
N ALA A 292 8.21 -19.54 3.67
CA ALA A 292 7.96 -20.97 3.71
C ALA A 292 9.23 -21.83 3.61
N ALA A 293 10.22 -21.37 2.86
CA ALA A 293 11.55 -21.99 2.75
C ALA A 293 12.41 -21.81 4.02
N GLY A 294 11.95 -21.01 5.00
CA GLY A 294 12.71 -20.74 6.23
C GLY A 294 13.90 -19.80 6.02
N MET A 295 13.99 -19.15 4.86
CA MET A 295 15.04 -18.16 4.59
C MET A 295 14.83 -16.91 5.46
N PRO A 296 15.90 -16.29 5.97
CA PRO A 296 15.78 -15.07 6.77
C PRO A 296 15.26 -13.91 5.90
N ILE A 297 14.34 -13.12 6.45
CA ILE A 297 13.85 -11.90 5.78
C ILE A 297 14.61 -10.64 6.21
N ASN A 298 15.28 -10.69 7.37
CA ASN A 298 16.02 -9.57 7.95
C ASN A 298 17.54 -9.64 7.74
N ARG A 299 18.00 -10.64 6.99
CA ARG A 299 19.41 -10.84 6.63
C ARG A 299 19.49 -11.37 5.20
N PRO A 300 20.54 -11.00 4.46
CA PRO A 300 20.78 -11.58 3.15
C PRO A 300 21.19 -13.05 3.29
N ALA A 301 20.77 -13.87 2.32
CA ALA A 301 21.32 -15.16 2.00
C ALA A 301 22.24 -15.04 0.77
N VAL A 302 23.13 -16.01 0.56
CA VAL A 302 23.96 -16.06 -0.65
C VAL A 302 23.03 -16.15 -1.89
N GLY A 303 23.30 -15.30 -2.87
CA GLY A 303 22.51 -15.12 -4.08
C GLY A 303 21.47 -14.00 -4.01
N ASP A 304 21.14 -13.49 -2.83
CA ASP A 304 20.22 -12.35 -2.71
C ASP A 304 20.77 -11.10 -3.39
N ILE A 305 19.87 -10.29 -3.95
CA ILE A 305 20.18 -8.93 -4.37
C ILE A 305 19.79 -7.97 -3.24
N VAL A 306 20.73 -7.13 -2.85
CA VAL A 306 20.61 -6.13 -1.80
C VAL A 306 20.74 -4.74 -2.42
N ILE A 307 19.93 -3.78 -1.96
CA ILE A 307 20.01 -2.39 -2.41
C ILE A 307 20.59 -1.53 -1.29
N PRO A 308 21.73 -0.85 -1.52
CA PRO A 308 22.27 0.14 -0.58
C PRO A 308 21.38 1.37 -0.45
N LEU A 309 21.45 2.00 0.71
CA LEU A 309 20.91 3.33 0.97
C LEU A 309 22.05 4.35 0.94
N ASP A 310 21.77 5.54 0.39
CA ASP A 310 22.66 6.69 0.50
C ASP A 310 22.65 7.28 1.93
N PRO A 311 23.49 8.28 2.25
CA PRO A 311 23.51 8.91 3.57
C PRO A 311 22.18 9.55 4.01
N ASP A 312 21.31 9.91 3.07
CA ASP A 312 19.98 10.50 3.30
C ASP A 312 18.89 9.40 3.42
N GLY A 313 19.27 8.13 3.33
CA GLY A 313 18.37 6.98 3.42
C GLY A 313 17.59 6.73 2.13
N ILE A 314 18.05 7.24 0.99
CA ILE A 314 17.43 7.03 -0.32
C ILE A 314 17.97 5.72 -0.93
N PRO A 315 17.10 4.80 -1.37
CA PRO A 315 17.52 3.60 -2.09
C PRO A 315 18.27 3.86 -3.39
N MET A 316 19.45 3.25 -3.52
CA MET A 316 20.30 3.30 -4.72
C MET A 316 19.97 2.14 -5.67
N HIS A 317 18.78 2.18 -6.28
CA HIS A 317 18.27 1.10 -7.16
C HIS A 317 19.19 0.84 -8.36
N GLU A 318 19.99 1.81 -8.78
CA GLU A 318 20.95 1.71 -9.87
C GLU A 318 22.26 1.01 -9.48
N ARG A 319 22.44 0.65 -8.20
CA ARG A 319 23.63 -0.04 -7.69
C ARG A 319 23.28 -1.28 -6.85
N PRO A 320 22.57 -2.27 -7.44
CA PRO A 320 22.30 -3.52 -6.74
C PRO A 320 23.60 -4.25 -6.40
N VAL A 321 23.64 -4.90 -5.23
CA VAL A 321 24.76 -5.73 -4.78
C VAL A 321 24.26 -7.16 -4.62
N ARG A 322 24.85 -8.09 -5.37
CA ARG A 322 24.63 -9.52 -5.17
C ARG A 322 25.43 -10.02 -3.97
N ALA A 323 24.75 -10.68 -3.05
CA ALA A 323 25.35 -11.36 -1.92
C ALA A 323 26.04 -12.65 -2.40
N THR A 324 27.33 -12.79 -2.11
CA THR A 324 28.14 -13.96 -2.46
C THR A 324 28.85 -14.47 -1.22
N ASP A 325 29.36 -15.69 -1.23
CA ASP A 325 30.17 -16.21 -0.12
C ASP A 325 31.34 -15.30 0.27
N ALA A 326 31.90 -14.55 -0.71
CA ALA A 326 33.02 -13.66 -0.48
C ALA A 326 32.65 -12.33 0.21
N ASN A 327 31.39 -11.88 0.12
CA ASN A 327 30.97 -10.57 0.63
C ASN A 327 29.83 -10.63 1.67
N ILE A 328 29.27 -11.81 1.94
CA ILE A 328 28.04 -11.98 2.73
C ILE A 328 28.14 -11.29 4.10
N ASP A 329 29.27 -11.42 4.81
CA ASP A 329 29.48 -10.80 6.12
C ASP A 329 29.40 -9.27 6.08
N LEU A 330 29.94 -8.66 5.02
CA LEU A 330 29.90 -7.22 4.82
C LEU A 330 28.47 -6.77 4.50
N VAL A 331 27.79 -7.47 3.57
CA VAL A 331 26.43 -7.14 3.14
C VAL A 331 25.46 -7.27 4.32
N ASP A 332 25.53 -8.37 5.06
CA ASP A 332 24.74 -8.64 6.26
C ASP A 332 24.99 -7.58 7.36
N ARG A 333 26.24 -7.12 7.53
CA ARG A 333 26.55 -5.99 8.41
C ARG A 333 25.89 -4.68 7.93
N GLN A 334 25.89 -4.36 6.64
CA GLN A 334 25.23 -3.15 6.14
C GLN A 334 23.70 -3.21 6.30
N VAL A 335 23.10 -4.39 6.07
CA VAL A 335 21.66 -4.61 6.29
C VAL A 335 21.29 -4.40 7.75
N ARG A 336 22.04 -4.99 8.70
CA ARG A 336 21.83 -4.76 10.13
C ARG A 336 21.99 -3.32 10.59
N LEU A 337 22.87 -2.56 9.93
CA LEU A 337 23.06 -1.14 10.22
C LEU A 337 21.99 -0.24 9.58
N GLY A 338 21.02 -0.82 8.85
CA GLY A 338 20.00 -0.07 8.13
C GLY A 338 20.59 0.79 7.01
N ARG A 339 21.70 0.34 6.40
CA ARG A 339 22.37 1.02 5.27
C ARG A 339 22.17 0.31 3.94
N ALA A 340 21.48 -0.83 3.97
CA ALA A 340 21.10 -1.61 2.82
C ALA A 340 19.90 -2.48 3.20
N PHE A 341 19.18 -3.01 2.22
CA PHE A 341 18.04 -3.89 2.49
C PHE A 341 17.95 -5.03 1.47
N VAL A 342 17.50 -6.18 1.94
CA VAL A 342 17.25 -7.37 1.10
C VAL A 342 16.02 -7.10 0.24
N THR A 343 16.06 -7.56 -1.00
CA THR A 343 15.01 -7.28 -1.97
C THR A 343 14.38 -8.54 -2.56
N GLY A 344 13.18 -8.39 -3.11
CA GLY A 344 12.52 -9.36 -3.98
C GLY A 344 12.19 -8.73 -5.32
N CYS A 345 12.04 -9.58 -6.33
CA CYS A 345 11.73 -9.18 -7.71
C CYS A 345 10.32 -8.57 -7.82
N LEU A 346 10.22 -7.41 -8.48
CA LEU A 346 9.00 -6.95 -9.14
C LEU A 346 9.14 -7.29 -10.61
N PHE A 347 8.58 -8.42 -11.04
CA PHE A 347 8.81 -8.96 -12.37
C PHE A 347 8.29 -8.03 -13.49
N GLY A 348 8.97 -8.00 -14.61
CA GLY A 348 8.78 -7.07 -15.72
C GLY A 348 9.74 -7.35 -16.86
N SER A 349 9.70 -6.55 -17.92
CA SER A 349 10.39 -6.86 -19.18
C SER A 349 11.92 -6.85 -19.12
N ALA A 350 12.51 -6.25 -18.10
CA ALA A 350 13.96 -6.19 -17.89
C ALA A 350 14.37 -6.65 -16.48
N SER A 351 13.55 -7.51 -15.87
CA SER A 351 13.77 -7.94 -14.49
C SER A 351 15.01 -8.81 -14.31
N GLU A 352 15.72 -8.54 -13.23
CA GLU A 352 16.88 -9.33 -12.80
C GLU A 352 16.49 -10.20 -11.59
N PHE A 353 16.67 -11.51 -11.75
CA PHE A 353 16.48 -12.47 -10.67
C PHE A 353 17.71 -12.56 -9.78
N ALA A 354 17.46 -12.87 -8.50
CA ALA A 354 18.48 -13.32 -7.57
C ALA A 354 19.11 -14.66 -8.04
N ASP A 355 20.23 -15.01 -7.40
CA ASP A 355 20.84 -16.34 -7.52
C ASP A 355 20.47 -17.21 -6.32
N GLY A 356 20.98 -18.45 -6.29
CA GLY A 356 20.74 -19.39 -5.20
C GLY A 356 19.25 -19.69 -4.97
N GLU A 357 18.91 -19.97 -3.72
CA GLU A 357 17.57 -20.40 -3.32
C GLU A 357 16.50 -19.32 -3.59
N MET A 358 16.79 -18.05 -3.32
CA MET A 358 15.85 -16.96 -3.65
C MET A 358 15.64 -16.85 -5.16
N GLY A 359 16.71 -16.97 -5.94
CA GLY A 359 16.62 -16.98 -7.41
C GLY A 359 15.74 -18.10 -7.94
N GLU A 360 15.85 -19.29 -7.38
CA GLU A 360 15.01 -20.43 -7.74
C GLU A 360 13.54 -20.17 -7.38
N ILE A 361 13.27 -19.57 -6.22
CA ILE A 361 11.91 -19.15 -5.83
C ILE A 361 11.34 -18.14 -6.84
N GLU A 362 12.10 -17.11 -7.18
CA GLU A 362 11.65 -16.06 -8.11
C GLU A 362 11.36 -16.63 -9.51
N ARG A 363 12.27 -17.44 -10.07
CA ARG A 363 12.09 -18.09 -11.38
C ARG A 363 10.89 -19.03 -11.38
N LYS A 364 10.77 -19.88 -10.35
CA LYS A 364 9.68 -20.86 -10.26
C LYS A 364 8.30 -20.20 -10.19
N VAL A 365 8.17 -19.06 -9.50
CA VAL A 365 6.90 -18.31 -9.48
C VAL A 365 6.54 -17.80 -10.88
N VAL A 366 7.51 -17.28 -11.63
CA VAL A 366 7.30 -16.78 -13.00
C VAL A 366 6.96 -17.92 -13.96
N GLU A 367 7.70 -19.03 -13.88
CA GLU A 367 7.49 -20.24 -14.69
C GLU A 367 6.11 -20.87 -14.46
N GLU A 368 5.67 -21.02 -13.20
CA GLU A 368 4.34 -21.57 -12.87
C GLU A 368 3.19 -20.70 -13.38
N GLN A 369 3.42 -19.40 -13.53
CA GLN A 369 2.45 -18.46 -14.11
C GLN A 369 2.52 -18.43 -15.65
N GLY A 370 3.52 -19.08 -16.26
CA GLY A 370 3.76 -19.10 -17.70
C GLY A 370 4.07 -17.71 -18.25
N LEU A 371 4.84 -16.92 -17.52
CA LEU A 371 5.17 -15.53 -17.86
C LEU A 371 6.54 -15.42 -18.52
N GLU A 372 6.60 -14.58 -19.55
CA GLU A 372 7.81 -14.18 -20.25
C GLU A 372 8.03 -12.65 -20.08
N PRO A 373 9.27 -12.14 -20.16
CA PRO A 373 9.54 -10.71 -20.02
C PRO A 373 8.70 -9.82 -20.97
N ASP A 374 8.51 -10.26 -22.21
CA ASP A 374 7.75 -9.52 -23.23
C ASP A 374 6.27 -9.35 -22.88
N ASN A 375 5.72 -10.18 -21.98
CA ASN A 375 4.34 -10.03 -21.50
C ASN A 375 4.12 -8.70 -20.74
N PHE A 376 5.17 -8.10 -20.19
CA PHE A 376 5.08 -6.80 -19.51
C PHE A 376 5.25 -5.60 -20.44
N ILE A 377 5.28 -5.83 -21.75
CA ILE A 377 5.15 -4.81 -22.79
C ILE A 377 3.70 -4.86 -23.29
N ILE A 378 2.90 -3.83 -23.00
CA ILE A 378 1.46 -3.83 -23.28
C ILE A 378 1.17 -3.10 -24.60
N PRO A 379 0.87 -3.81 -25.70
CA PRO A 379 0.61 -3.17 -26.98
C PRO A 379 -0.65 -2.30 -26.91
N GLY A 380 -0.60 -1.11 -27.50
CA GLY A 380 -1.70 -0.14 -27.46
C GLY A 380 -1.81 0.67 -26.17
N LEU A 381 -1.14 0.24 -25.09
CA LEU A 381 -1.06 0.96 -23.81
C LEU A 381 0.40 1.03 -23.33
N PRO A 382 1.32 1.67 -24.07
CA PRO A 382 2.76 1.61 -23.79
C PRO A 382 3.13 2.14 -22.41
N HIS A 383 2.39 3.13 -21.88
CA HIS A 383 2.59 3.66 -20.53
C HIS A 383 2.25 2.66 -19.41
N CYS A 384 1.50 1.60 -19.70
CA CYS A 384 1.26 0.50 -18.77
C CYS A 384 2.39 -0.54 -18.76
N SER A 385 3.30 -0.49 -19.74
CA SER A 385 4.43 -1.42 -19.81
C SER A 385 5.39 -1.18 -18.64
N SER A 386 6.01 -2.24 -18.13
CA SER A 386 6.90 -2.14 -16.98
C SER A 386 8.14 -3.00 -17.13
N GLU A 387 9.30 -2.35 -16.96
CA GLU A 387 10.61 -3.02 -16.91
C GLU A 387 10.77 -3.91 -15.66
N GLY A 388 9.94 -3.68 -14.64
CA GLY A 388 10.05 -4.32 -13.34
C GLY A 388 10.98 -3.56 -12.40
N GLY A 389 11.49 -4.26 -11.39
CA GLY A 389 12.39 -3.67 -10.40
C GLY A 389 12.62 -4.58 -9.20
N ARG A 390 13.02 -3.96 -8.10
CA ARG A 390 13.34 -4.66 -6.84
C ARG A 390 12.71 -3.90 -5.69
N ARG A 391 12.06 -4.61 -4.76
CA ARG A 391 11.42 -4.04 -3.58
C ARG A 391 11.99 -4.66 -2.31
N GLU A 392 12.13 -3.86 -1.26
CA GLU A 392 12.47 -4.34 0.08
C GLU A 392 11.49 -5.41 0.59
N ILE A 393 12.01 -6.52 1.16
CA ILE A 393 11.16 -7.61 1.65
C ILE A 393 10.75 -7.49 3.13
N LEU A 394 11.42 -6.62 3.89
CA LEU A 394 11.17 -6.40 5.32
C LEU A 394 10.83 -4.93 5.54
N CYS A 395 9.72 -4.62 6.20
CA CYS A 395 9.48 -3.28 6.71
C CYS A 395 10.02 -3.20 8.14
N PRO A 396 11.00 -2.32 8.43
CA PRO A 396 11.50 -2.18 9.79
C PRO A 396 10.47 -1.47 10.68
N VAL A 397 10.36 -1.94 11.92
CA VAL A 397 9.49 -1.35 12.96
C VAL A 397 10.35 -0.79 14.07
N ARG A 398 10.07 0.43 14.51
CA ARG A 398 10.73 1.05 15.66
C ARG A 398 9.72 1.38 16.75
N ASP A 399 10.20 1.43 17.98
CA ASP A 399 9.43 1.86 19.16
C ASP A 399 8.11 1.09 19.37
N LEU A 400 8.10 -0.20 19.00
CA LEU A 400 6.95 -1.08 19.18
C LEU A 400 6.66 -1.29 20.67
N SER A 401 5.50 -0.83 21.10
CA SER A 401 4.97 -1.06 22.44
C SER A 401 3.47 -1.31 22.37
N TYR A 402 2.95 -1.98 23.39
CA TYR A 402 1.54 -2.35 23.44
C TYR A 402 0.94 -2.16 24.84
N GLU A 403 -0.38 -2.06 24.88
CA GLU A 403 -1.18 -1.98 26.10
C GLU A 403 -2.47 -2.76 25.89
N VAL A 404 -2.72 -3.77 26.73
CA VAL A 404 -3.94 -4.58 26.71
C VAL A 404 -4.94 -4.04 27.73
N SER A 405 -6.22 -4.03 27.36
CA SER A 405 -7.31 -3.62 28.26
C SER A 405 -8.62 -4.27 27.85
N GLY A 406 -9.13 -5.16 28.72
CA GLY A 406 -10.35 -5.92 28.47
C GLY A 406 -10.26 -6.74 27.19
N ASN A 407 -11.19 -6.53 26.25
CA ASN A 407 -11.21 -7.17 24.93
C ASN A 407 -10.54 -6.33 23.82
N SER A 408 -9.65 -5.42 24.20
CA SER A 408 -8.95 -4.49 23.31
C SER A 408 -7.45 -4.52 23.57
N TYR A 409 -6.68 -4.07 22.59
CA TYR A 409 -5.30 -3.64 22.82
C TYR A 409 -4.95 -2.44 21.95
N SER A 410 -3.93 -1.69 22.35
CA SER A 410 -3.36 -0.61 21.55
C SER A 410 -1.90 -0.90 21.25
N LEU A 411 -1.49 -0.69 20.00
CA LEU A 411 -0.09 -0.70 19.59
C LEU A 411 0.39 0.73 19.33
N LYS A 412 1.64 1.02 19.70
CA LYS A 412 2.37 2.22 19.29
C LYS A 412 3.66 1.80 18.60
N PHE A 413 3.97 2.42 17.47
CA PHE A 413 5.17 2.11 16.69
C PHE A 413 5.42 3.16 15.61
N PHE A 414 6.65 3.22 15.12
CA PHE A 414 7.05 4.02 13.97
C PHE A 414 7.27 3.14 12.74
N LEU A 415 6.79 3.59 11.57
CA LEU A 415 7.12 3.01 10.26
C LEU A 415 7.73 4.05 9.32
N PRO A 416 8.76 3.69 8.53
CA PRO A 416 9.25 4.53 7.44
C PRO A 416 8.18 4.79 6.38
N LYS A 417 8.34 5.89 5.62
CA LYS A 417 7.44 6.23 4.51
C LYS A 417 7.32 5.10 3.48
N GLY A 418 6.16 5.00 2.84
CA GLY A 418 5.89 4.02 1.79
C GLY A 418 5.49 2.61 2.29
N ASN A 419 5.34 2.44 3.60
CA ASN A 419 4.92 1.19 4.22
C ASN A 419 3.52 1.30 4.85
N TYR A 420 2.85 0.16 5.00
CA TYR A 420 1.46 0.09 5.41
C TYR A 420 1.35 -0.46 6.83
N ALA A 421 0.75 0.32 7.74
CA ALA A 421 0.53 -0.13 9.12
C ALA A 421 -0.38 -1.36 9.19
N THR A 422 -1.32 -1.52 8.25
CA THR A 422 -2.19 -2.69 8.15
C THR A 422 -1.41 -3.99 7.98
N CYS A 423 -0.26 -3.97 7.29
CA CYS A 423 0.59 -5.15 7.16
C CYS A 423 1.28 -5.54 8.48
N LEU A 424 1.56 -4.59 9.39
CA LEU A 424 1.99 -4.91 10.75
C LEU A 424 0.82 -5.42 11.59
N MET A 425 -0.31 -4.72 11.55
CA MET A 425 -1.51 -5.09 12.32
C MET A 425 -1.99 -6.51 11.98
N ARG A 426 -1.85 -6.92 10.72
CA ARG A 426 -2.09 -8.27 10.24
C ARG A 426 -1.39 -9.35 11.08
N GLU A 427 -0.14 -9.13 11.47
CA GLU A 427 0.63 -10.11 12.26
C GLU A 427 0.02 -10.31 13.66
N PHE A 428 -0.64 -9.30 14.23
CA PHE A 428 -1.31 -9.41 15.53
C PHE A 428 -2.75 -9.91 15.41
N MET A 429 -3.51 -9.33 14.48
CA MET A 429 -4.94 -9.60 14.33
C MET A 429 -5.21 -10.96 13.71
N LYS A 430 -4.51 -11.28 12.61
CA LYS A 430 -4.79 -12.44 11.74
C LYS A 430 -6.30 -12.60 11.43
N SER A 431 -6.98 -11.46 11.23
CA SER A 431 -8.42 -11.33 10.96
C SER A 431 -8.73 -11.28 9.46
N GLU A 432 -10.02 -11.30 9.13
CA GLU A 432 -10.50 -11.08 7.77
C GLU A 432 -10.17 -9.67 7.25
N ILE A 433 -10.05 -9.56 5.92
CA ILE A 433 -9.67 -8.32 5.23
C ILE A 433 -10.56 -7.12 5.63
N THR A 434 -11.83 -7.38 5.91
CA THR A 434 -12.84 -6.37 6.23
C THR A 434 -12.67 -5.73 7.61
N ASP A 435 -11.81 -6.30 8.45
CA ASP A 435 -11.57 -5.83 9.82
C ASP A 435 -10.38 -4.86 9.94
N TYR A 436 -9.64 -4.61 8.85
CA TYR A 436 -8.48 -3.70 8.77
C TYR A 436 -8.79 -2.25 8.33
#